data_AF-E5A878-F1
#
_entry.id   AF-E5A878-F1
#
_cell.length_a   1.000
_cell.length_b   1.000
_cell.length_c   1.000
_cell.angle_alpha   90.00
_cell.angle_beta   90.00
_cell.angle_gamma   90.00
#
_symmetry.space_group_name_H-M   'P 1'
#
loop_
_entity.id
_entity.type
_entity.pdbx_description
1 polymer ?
#
loop_
_entity_poly.entity_id
_entity_poly.type
_entity_poly.pdbx_seq_one_letter_code
_entity_poly.pdbx_strand_id
1 'polypeptide(L)'
;MGDDWQDAAFSTRHMHNRVGGHGKSSRTKAFDVQKVFGSYSVKCAAWQKRIDTSAKNLSDQSSGLEFYRLTENGEGVIGKLVLPFVLNAAVILAASRASLQRTVADVEDDGIEEDTDAPTIDSLPEDSEGDPDQNTFATDRFSTFDKNSFRSPKFWLQWSGTPMTEGTSVPEHTADVGSGLGYVVFTGNDCHKFKGTLNCAALQWKDVAITGHKITSRSATDIPVVWIPDRHTI
;
A
#
# COMPACT_ATOMS: atom_id res chain seq x y z
N MET A 1 35.64 -48.58 38.37
CA MET A 1 35.67 -48.06 36.98
C MET A 1 34.23 -47.92 36.52
N GLY A 2 33.71 -46.70 36.47
CA GLY A 2 32.35 -46.40 36.05
C GLY A 2 32.00 -44.93 36.35
N ASP A 3 31.62 -44.22 35.29
CA ASP A 3 30.94 -42.91 35.25
C ASP A 3 31.71 -41.60 35.50
N ASP A 4 32.78 -41.37 34.72
CA ASP A 4 33.37 -40.03 34.49
C ASP A 4 32.78 -39.30 33.26
N TRP A 5 31.65 -39.76 32.70
CA TRP A 5 30.98 -39.09 31.57
C TRP A 5 29.87 -38.11 31.99
N GLN A 6 29.43 -38.11 33.25
CA GLN A 6 28.43 -37.15 33.74
C GLN A 6 29.04 -35.77 34.07
N ASP A 7 30.27 -35.74 34.61
CA ASP A 7 30.93 -34.47 34.98
C ASP A 7 31.47 -33.67 33.78
N ALA A 8 31.67 -34.31 32.62
CA ALA A 8 32.02 -33.61 31.39
C ALA A 8 30.84 -32.88 30.73
N ALA A 9 29.59 -33.27 31.04
CA ALA A 9 28.40 -32.72 30.39
C ALA A 9 27.95 -31.35 30.97
N PHE A 10 28.40 -30.99 32.19
CA PHE A 10 27.98 -29.76 32.85
C PHE A 10 29.08 -28.68 32.96
N SER A 11 30.32 -28.97 32.56
CA SER A 11 31.46 -28.04 32.73
C SER A 11 31.61 -26.98 31.62
N THR A 12 30.87 -27.06 30.51
CA THR A 12 30.92 -26.05 29.44
C THR A 12 29.78 -25.04 29.52
N ARG A 13 29.75 -24.27 30.62
CA ARG A 13 29.12 -22.94 30.62
C ARG A 13 30.16 -21.90 31.02
N HIS A 14 30.92 -21.45 30.02
CA HIS A 14 31.64 -20.18 30.08
C HIS A 14 30.59 -19.06 30.24
N MET A 15 30.27 -18.71 31.48
CA MET A 15 29.52 -17.50 31.79
C MET A 15 30.44 -16.30 31.50
N HIS A 16 30.27 -15.69 30.32
CA HIS A 16 30.72 -14.31 30.13
C HIS A 16 29.81 -13.41 30.96
N ASN A 17 30.23 -13.15 32.21
CA ASN A 17 29.69 -12.05 33.00
C ASN A 17 30.25 -10.74 32.42
N ARG A 18 29.65 -10.26 31.33
CA ARG A 18 29.97 -8.95 30.77
C ARG A 18 28.98 -7.94 31.35
N VAL A 19 29.36 -7.40 32.50
CA VAL A 19 28.85 -6.14 33.02
C VAL A 19 29.19 -5.07 31.96
N GLY A 20 28.21 -4.73 31.14
CA GLY A 20 28.44 -3.86 30.00
C GLY A 20 27.15 -3.26 29.49
N GLY A 21 26.90 -2.02 29.92
CA GLY A 21 26.07 -1.06 29.20
C GLY A 21 24.59 -1.37 29.21
N HIS A 22 23.82 -0.42 29.70
CA HIS A 22 22.38 -0.32 29.53
C HIS A 22 22.05 -0.12 28.03
N GLY A 23 22.23 -1.17 27.23
CA GLY A 23 21.78 -1.25 25.85
C GLY A 23 20.28 -1.40 25.88
N LYS A 24 19.58 -0.27 25.83
CA LYS A 24 18.15 -0.18 25.56
C LYS A 24 17.89 -1.03 24.31
N SER A 25 17.42 -2.27 24.52
CA SER A 25 16.78 -3.04 23.46
C SER A 25 15.68 -2.12 22.93
N SER A 26 15.93 -1.52 21.78
CA SER A 26 14.95 -0.70 21.09
C SER A 26 13.78 -1.62 20.83
N ARG A 27 12.75 -1.53 21.68
CA ARG A 27 11.47 -2.18 21.43
C ARG A 27 11.13 -1.82 19.99
N THR A 28 11.09 -2.82 19.11
CA THR A 28 10.60 -2.65 17.74
C THR A 28 9.25 -1.97 17.88
N LYS A 29 9.20 -0.67 17.62
CA LYS A 29 7.96 0.10 17.77
C LYS A 29 6.92 -0.57 16.90
N ALA A 30 5.70 -0.72 17.42
CA ALA A 30 4.56 -1.18 16.64
C ALA A 30 4.53 -0.43 15.31
N PHE A 31 4.14 -1.14 14.25
CA PHE A 31 4.01 -0.53 12.94
C PHE A 31 2.95 0.56 13.01
N ASP A 32 3.28 1.71 12.45
CA ASP A 32 2.39 2.85 12.35
C ASP A 32 2.18 3.13 10.87
N VAL A 33 0.96 2.94 10.38
CA VAL A 33 0.62 3.11 8.97
C VAL A 33 0.83 4.55 8.50
N GLN A 34 0.77 5.54 9.39
CA GLN A 34 1.03 6.94 9.02
C GLN A 34 2.46 7.13 8.50
N LYS A 35 3.39 6.26 8.92
CA LYS A 35 4.75 6.24 8.39
C LYS A 35 4.82 5.83 6.93
N VAL A 36 3.75 5.32 6.31
CA VAL A 36 3.69 5.07 4.87
C VAL A 36 3.57 6.38 4.09
N PHE A 37 3.00 7.44 4.66
CA PHE A 37 2.73 8.68 3.93
C PHE A 37 3.99 9.42 3.50
N GLY A 38 3.92 10.04 2.33
CA GLY A 38 5.01 10.78 1.72
C GLY A 38 5.31 10.38 0.28
N SER A 39 6.39 10.94 -0.25
CA SER A 39 6.83 10.77 -1.64
C SER A 39 7.98 9.79 -1.72
N TYR A 40 7.92 8.88 -2.71
CA TYR A 40 8.91 7.84 -2.95
C TYR A 40 9.43 7.95 -4.38
N SER A 41 10.76 7.88 -4.53
CA SER A 41 11.37 7.59 -5.84
C SER A 41 11.16 6.12 -6.13
N VAL A 42 10.67 5.79 -7.32
CA VAL A 42 10.43 4.41 -7.75
C VAL A 42 11.45 4.02 -8.81
N LYS A 43 11.95 2.78 -8.77
CA LYS A 43 12.72 2.15 -9.86
C LYS A 43 11.92 0.98 -10.41
N CYS A 44 11.73 0.98 -11.72
CA CYS A 44 11.05 -0.07 -12.48
C CYS A 44 11.84 -0.34 -13.77
N ALA A 45 12.51 -1.49 -13.86
CA ALA A 45 13.35 -1.82 -15.00
C ALA A 45 12.55 -2.00 -16.31
N ALA A 46 11.30 -2.48 -16.22
CA ALA A 46 10.44 -2.63 -17.40
C ALA A 46 10.01 -1.27 -17.97
N TRP A 47 9.78 -0.29 -17.10
CA TRP A 47 9.54 1.11 -17.49
C TRP A 47 10.78 1.72 -18.15
N GLN A 48 11.97 1.57 -17.52
CA GLN A 48 13.24 2.09 -18.06
C GLN A 48 13.53 1.57 -19.46
N LYS A 49 13.37 0.26 -19.68
CA LYS A 49 13.56 -0.33 -21.01
C LYS A 49 12.62 0.26 -22.07
N ARG A 50 11.37 0.60 -21.72
CA ARG A 50 10.44 1.22 -22.66
C ARG A 50 10.86 2.65 -23.00
N ILE A 51 11.21 3.48 -22.00
CA ILE A 51 11.62 4.86 -22.26
C ILE A 51 12.91 4.92 -23.11
N ASP A 52 13.86 4.01 -22.86
CA ASP A 52 15.12 3.93 -23.61
C ASP A 52 14.88 3.52 -25.07
N THR A 53 13.96 2.59 -25.31
CA THR A 53 13.59 2.13 -26.67
C THR A 53 12.86 3.23 -27.46
N SER A 54 12.05 4.04 -26.77
CA SER A 54 11.23 5.12 -27.35
C SER A 54 12.04 6.33 -27.87
N ALA A 55 13.38 6.31 -27.78
CA ALA A 55 14.29 7.41 -28.17
C ALA A 55 13.97 8.78 -27.55
N LYS A 56 13.19 8.82 -26.48
CA LYS A 56 12.87 10.05 -25.77
C LYS A 56 14.02 10.34 -24.80
N ASN A 57 14.86 11.33 -25.09
CA ASN A 57 15.90 11.86 -24.19
C ASN A 57 15.25 12.46 -22.92
N LEU A 58 14.83 11.60 -21.99
CA LEU A 58 14.06 11.95 -20.79
C LEU A 58 14.80 11.62 -19.50
N SER A 59 16.14 11.68 -19.53
CA SER A 59 17.00 11.33 -18.39
C SER A 59 16.66 12.08 -17.09
N ASP A 60 15.94 13.20 -17.17
CA ASP A 60 15.55 14.03 -16.03
C ASP A 60 14.16 13.71 -15.45
N GLN A 61 13.38 12.83 -16.07
CA GLN A 61 12.04 12.50 -15.58
C GLN A 61 12.12 11.43 -14.49
N SER A 62 11.67 11.79 -13.28
CA SER A 62 11.68 10.89 -12.14
C SER A 62 10.34 10.15 -12.00
N SER A 63 10.40 8.83 -11.83
CA SER A 63 9.25 8.01 -11.44
C SER A 63 8.98 8.15 -9.95
N GLY A 64 7.70 8.32 -9.61
CA GLY A 64 7.26 8.66 -8.26
C GLY A 64 6.08 7.81 -7.80
N LEU A 65 6.03 7.54 -6.50
CA LEU A 65 4.88 6.99 -5.81
C LEU A 65 4.62 7.85 -4.58
N GLU A 66 3.43 8.40 -4.46
CA GLU A 66 3.05 9.22 -3.32
C GLU A 66 1.87 8.58 -2.58
N PHE A 67 1.91 8.61 -1.25
CA PHE A 67 0.81 8.17 -0.38
C PHE A 67 0.34 9.35 0.47
N TYR A 68 -0.95 9.61 0.45
CA TYR A 68 -1.53 10.86 0.96
C TYR A 68 -2.31 10.69 2.25
N ARG A 69 -3.18 9.69 2.34
CA ARG A 69 -4.12 9.52 3.45
C ARG A 69 -4.62 8.09 3.55
N LEU A 70 -5.35 7.79 4.62
CA LEU A 70 -6.19 6.60 4.69
C LEU A 70 -7.48 6.82 3.90
N THR A 71 -8.08 5.70 3.50
CA THR A 71 -9.47 5.64 3.04
C THR A 71 -10.42 5.96 4.20
N GLU A 72 -11.67 6.29 3.89
CA GLU A 72 -12.64 6.73 4.91
C GLU A 72 -12.93 5.63 5.93
N ASN A 73 -13.06 4.40 5.44
CA ASN A 73 -13.17 3.19 6.24
C ASN A 73 -11.89 2.85 7.05
N GLY A 74 -10.77 3.54 6.81
CA GLY A 74 -9.49 3.35 7.51
C GLY A 74 -8.73 2.07 7.16
N GLU A 75 -9.25 1.23 6.25
CA GLU A 75 -8.66 -0.07 5.94
C GLU A 75 -7.60 -0.02 4.82
N GLY A 76 -7.49 1.11 4.11
CA GLY A 76 -6.57 1.29 3.01
C GLY A 76 -5.82 2.62 3.01
N VAL A 77 -4.76 2.69 2.22
CA VAL A 77 -3.96 3.89 1.98
C VAL A 77 -4.13 4.33 0.53
N ILE A 78 -4.53 5.59 0.33
CA ILE A 78 -4.69 6.19 -1.00
C ILE A 78 -3.39 6.87 -1.42
N GLY A 79 -3.03 6.70 -2.69
CA GLY A 79 -1.84 7.28 -3.28
C GLY A 79 -1.93 7.43 -4.79
N LYS A 80 -0.80 7.82 -5.39
CA LYS A 80 -0.64 8.00 -6.83
C LYS A 80 0.70 7.46 -7.30
N LEU A 81 0.68 6.66 -8.35
CA LEU A 81 1.86 6.17 -9.06
C LEU A 81 2.02 6.90 -10.39
N VAL A 82 3.22 7.43 -10.62
CA VAL A 82 3.60 8.08 -11.87
C VAL A 82 4.86 7.42 -12.42
N LEU A 83 4.71 6.76 -13.56
CA LEU A 83 5.78 6.29 -14.43
C LEU A 83 5.69 7.12 -15.72
N PRO A 84 6.47 8.19 -15.86
CA PRO A 84 6.35 9.13 -16.98
C PRO A 84 6.24 8.42 -18.34
N PHE A 85 5.29 8.89 -19.16
CA PHE A 85 4.97 8.39 -20.51
C PHE A 85 4.47 6.95 -20.59
N VAL A 86 4.25 6.29 -19.47
CA VAL A 86 3.87 4.87 -19.44
C VAL A 86 2.65 4.63 -18.55
N LEU A 87 2.59 5.25 -17.37
CA LEU A 87 1.50 5.05 -16.43
C LEU A 87 1.31 6.26 -15.53
N ASN A 88 0.07 6.71 -15.40
CA ASN A 88 -0.37 7.64 -14.37
C ASN A 88 -1.62 7.06 -13.73
N ALA A 89 -1.54 6.70 -12.45
CA ALA A 89 -2.57 5.92 -11.79
C ALA A 89 -2.79 6.32 -10.33
N ALA A 90 -4.04 6.26 -9.91
CA ALA A 90 -4.42 6.17 -8.51
C ALA A 90 -4.00 4.80 -7.96
N VAL A 91 -3.66 4.75 -6.67
CA VAL A 91 -3.21 3.53 -6.00
C VAL A 91 -3.94 3.39 -4.67
N ILE A 92 -4.40 2.19 -4.38
CA ILE A 92 -4.91 1.80 -3.06
C ILE A 92 -4.02 0.68 -2.53
N LEU A 93 -3.55 0.85 -1.30
CA LEU A 93 -2.90 -0.21 -0.53
C LEU A 93 -3.83 -0.73 0.55
N ALA A 94 -3.76 -2.03 0.86
CA ALA A 94 -4.41 -2.58 2.05
C ALA A 94 -3.61 -3.72 2.68
N ALA A 95 -3.87 -4.02 3.96
CA ALA A 95 -3.15 -5.06 4.71
C ALA A 95 -3.40 -6.48 4.17
N SER A 96 -4.57 -6.72 3.57
CA SER A 96 -4.99 -8.03 3.07
C SER A 96 -5.67 -7.90 1.69
N ARG A 97 -5.84 -9.02 0.98
CA ARG A 97 -6.62 -9.03 -0.26
C ARG A 97 -8.09 -8.71 -0.02
N ALA A 98 -8.66 -9.24 1.06
CA ALA A 98 -10.06 -9.03 1.40
C ALA A 98 -10.35 -7.57 1.78
N SER A 99 -9.45 -6.92 2.53
CA SER A 99 -9.58 -5.48 2.82
C SER A 99 -9.36 -4.64 1.56
N LEU A 100 -8.43 -5.03 0.67
CA LEU A 100 -8.23 -4.34 -0.61
C LEU A 100 -9.49 -4.37 -1.47
N GLN A 101 -10.12 -5.54 -1.62
CA GLN A 101 -11.34 -5.69 -2.42
C GLN A 101 -12.49 -4.84 -1.88
N ARG A 102 -12.74 -4.88 -0.56
CA ARG A 102 -13.77 -4.05 0.09
C ARG A 102 -13.48 -2.57 -0.11
N THR A 103 -12.25 -2.15 0.17
CA THR A 103 -11.84 -0.75 0.04
C THR A 103 -11.97 -0.22 -1.39
N VAL A 104 -11.66 -1.03 -2.40
CA VAL A 104 -11.81 -0.65 -3.81
C VAL A 104 -13.29 -0.53 -4.18
N ALA A 105 -14.13 -1.48 -3.74
CA ALA A 105 -15.58 -1.41 -3.96
C ALA A 105 -16.19 -0.14 -3.34
N ASP A 106 -15.81 0.21 -2.10
CA ASP A 106 -16.29 1.43 -1.43
C ASP A 106 -15.90 2.68 -2.24
N VAL A 107 -14.65 2.77 -2.71
CA VAL A 107 -14.17 3.92 -3.51
C VAL A 107 -14.81 3.99 -4.90
N GLU A 108 -15.20 2.85 -5.47
CA GLU A 108 -15.91 2.80 -6.75
C GLU A 108 -17.38 3.21 -6.63
N ASP A 109 -18.02 2.91 -5.50
CA ASP A 109 -19.41 3.28 -5.19
C ASP A 109 -19.53 4.80 -4.91
N ASP A 110 -18.62 5.35 -4.11
CA ASP A 110 -18.55 6.79 -3.82
C ASP A 110 -18.29 7.67 -5.07
N GLY A 111 -17.79 7.08 -6.15
CA GLY A 111 -17.51 7.74 -7.43
C GLY A 111 -18.73 7.88 -8.36
N ILE A 112 -19.86 7.28 -7.99
CA ILE A 112 -21.13 7.40 -8.71
C ILE A 112 -22.00 8.38 -7.93
N GLU A 113 -21.86 9.68 -8.22
CA GLU A 113 -22.88 10.66 -7.83
C GLU A 113 -24.19 10.28 -8.56
N GLU A 114 -25.02 9.45 -7.94
CA GLU A 114 -26.40 9.22 -8.36
C GLU A 114 -27.19 10.51 -8.14
N ASP A 115 -27.29 11.32 -9.20
CA ASP A 115 -28.36 12.29 -9.39
C ASP A 115 -29.67 11.51 -9.61
N THR A 116 -30.25 10.99 -8.52
CA THR A 116 -31.59 10.41 -8.55
C THR A 116 -32.42 10.86 -7.35
N ASP A 117 -33.32 11.80 -7.64
CA ASP A 117 -34.46 12.16 -6.82
C ASP A 117 -35.36 10.94 -6.46
N ALA A 118 -35.40 10.64 -5.15
CA ALA A 118 -36.55 10.13 -4.36
C ALA A 118 -37.00 8.64 -4.50
N PRO A 119 -37.81 8.09 -3.55
CA PRO A 119 -38.28 8.62 -2.26
C PRO A 119 -38.02 7.73 -1.01
N THR A 120 -38.22 8.37 0.13
CA THR A 120 -38.32 7.86 1.50
C THR A 120 -39.24 6.64 1.66
N ILE A 121 -38.74 5.56 2.30
CA ILE A 121 -39.59 4.58 2.99
C ILE A 121 -39.18 4.55 4.46
N ASP A 122 -40.01 5.24 5.24
CA ASP A 122 -40.11 5.15 6.69
C ASP A 122 -40.80 3.83 7.06
N SER A 123 -40.18 3.00 7.89
CA SER A 123 -40.83 2.13 8.88
C SER A 123 -39.77 1.35 9.69
N LEU A 124 -39.50 1.83 10.91
CA LEU A 124 -38.90 1.07 12.02
C LEU A 124 -39.86 -0.06 12.49
N PRO A 125 -39.41 -0.99 13.34
CA PRO A 125 -39.46 -0.72 14.79
C PRO A 125 -38.18 -1.05 15.54
N GLU A 126 -38.02 -0.29 16.62
CA GLU A 126 -37.09 -0.43 17.72
C GLU A 126 -37.23 -1.80 18.41
N ASP A 127 -36.11 -2.45 18.69
CA ASP A 127 -35.95 -3.26 19.90
C ASP A 127 -34.55 -2.98 20.46
N SER A 128 -34.54 -2.10 21.45
CA SER A 128 -33.38 -1.64 22.20
C SER A 128 -33.23 -2.51 23.44
N GLU A 129 -32.17 -3.30 23.55
CA GLU A 129 -31.57 -3.70 24.84
C GLU A 129 -30.12 -4.15 24.60
N GLY A 130 -29.16 -3.28 24.93
CA GLY A 130 -27.74 -3.59 24.89
C GLY A 130 -26.89 -2.37 24.56
N ASP A 131 -26.71 -1.48 25.54
CA ASP A 131 -25.74 -0.39 25.56
C ASP A 131 -24.30 -0.92 25.34
N PRO A 132 -23.58 -0.39 24.33
CA PRO A 132 -22.22 0.00 24.60
C PRO A 132 -22.02 1.45 24.18
N ASP A 133 -21.75 2.31 25.17
CA ASP A 133 -20.89 3.48 25.08
C ASP A 133 -20.79 4.10 23.68
N GLN A 134 -21.64 5.11 23.44
CA GLN A 134 -21.62 6.00 22.27
C GLN A 134 -20.35 6.86 22.17
N ASN A 135 -19.17 6.26 22.28
CA ASN A 135 -17.88 6.91 22.09
C ASN A 135 -16.80 5.99 21.51
N THR A 136 -17.15 5.18 20.50
CA THR A 136 -16.21 4.28 19.80
C THR A 136 -16.23 4.42 18.27
N PHE A 137 -16.44 5.63 17.73
CA PHE A 137 -16.17 5.91 16.29
C PHE A 137 -14.66 5.94 15.93
N ALA A 138 -13.81 5.57 16.89
CA ALA A 138 -12.40 5.35 16.70
C ALA A 138 -11.99 3.97 17.24
N THR A 139 -12.78 2.92 16.97
CA THR A 139 -12.21 1.56 16.90
C THR A 139 -10.99 1.69 16.01
N ASP A 140 -9.83 1.47 16.62
CA ASP A 140 -8.52 1.87 16.15
C ASP A 140 -8.32 1.51 14.66
N ARG A 141 -8.57 2.46 13.75
CA ARG A 141 -8.46 2.25 12.29
C ARG A 141 -7.05 1.77 11.91
N PHE A 142 -6.08 1.99 12.80
CA PHE A 142 -4.71 1.57 12.67
C PHE A 142 -4.47 0.10 13.07
N SER A 143 -5.35 -0.49 13.90
CA SER A 143 -5.25 -1.89 14.33
C SER A 143 -5.35 -2.90 13.18
N THR A 144 -5.99 -2.50 12.07
CA THR A 144 -6.03 -3.28 10.82
C THR A 144 -4.63 -3.66 10.33
N PHE A 145 -3.62 -2.83 10.66
CA PHE A 145 -2.23 -3.04 10.26
C PHE A 145 -1.36 -3.66 11.36
N ASP A 146 -1.90 -4.04 12.52
CA ASP A 146 -1.10 -4.58 13.63
C ASP A 146 -0.35 -5.85 13.28
N LYS A 147 -0.93 -6.68 12.41
CA LYS A 147 -0.28 -7.90 11.89
C LYS A 147 1.01 -7.60 11.11
N ASN A 148 1.19 -6.36 10.64
CA ASN A 148 2.39 -5.87 9.97
C ASN A 148 3.48 -5.39 10.96
N SER A 149 3.22 -5.34 12.26
CA SER A 149 4.19 -4.90 13.28
C SER A 149 5.35 -5.87 13.53
N PHE A 150 5.16 -7.16 13.24
CA PHE A 150 6.11 -8.23 13.59
C PHE A 150 6.99 -8.72 12.43
N ARG A 151 6.80 -8.17 11.22
CA ARG A 151 7.55 -8.50 10.00
C ARG A 151 7.71 -7.24 9.15
N SER A 152 8.55 -7.29 8.12
CA SER A 152 8.54 -6.26 7.07
C SER A 152 7.10 -5.99 6.59
N PRO A 153 6.55 -4.77 6.79
CA PRO A 153 5.13 -4.49 6.53
C PRO A 153 4.77 -4.77 5.07
N LYS A 154 3.80 -5.66 4.83
CA LYS A 154 3.34 -6.02 3.48
C LYS A 154 1.94 -5.47 3.24
N PHE A 155 1.75 -4.93 2.05
CA PHE A 155 0.51 -4.39 1.56
C PHE A 155 0.19 -4.97 0.20
N TRP A 156 -1.07 -5.33 -0.01
CA TRP A 156 -1.62 -5.56 -1.34
C TRP A 156 -1.87 -4.23 -2.00
N LEU A 157 -1.66 -4.17 -3.31
CA LEU A 157 -1.78 -2.96 -4.11
C LEU A 157 -2.79 -3.21 -5.23
N GLN A 158 -3.71 -2.27 -5.43
CA GLN A 158 -4.45 -2.13 -6.68
C GLN A 158 -4.22 -0.72 -7.21
N TRP A 159 -4.13 -0.60 -8.52
CA TRP A 159 -4.04 0.70 -9.19
C TRP A 159 -5.10 0.78 -10.28
N SER A 160 -5.53 2.00 -10.54
CA SER A 160 -6.34 2.34 -11.69
C SER A 160 -5.87 3.65 -12.32
N GLY A 161 -5.81 3.69 -13.65
CA GLY A 161 -5.44 4.89 -14.39
C GLY A 161 -5.22 4.64 -15.87
N THR A 162 -4.51 5.54 -16.52
CA THR A 162 -4.31 5.50 -17.97
C THR A 162 -2.92 4.97 -18.31
N PRO A 163 -2.76 3.71 -18.76
CA PRO A 163 -1.54 3.26 -19.40
C PRO A 163 -1.36 4.00 -20.73
N MET A 164 -0.15 4.52 -20.97
CA MET A 164 0.21 5.15 -22.24
C MET A 164 0.92 4.11 -23.10
N THR A 165 0.22 3.55 -24.09
CA THR A 165 0.80 2.66 -25.11
C THR A 165 1.39 3.47 -26.26
N GLU A 166 2.52 3.02 -26.81
CA GLU A 166 3.14 3.64 -27.98
C GLU A 166 2.22 3.46 -29.20
N GLY A 167 1.83 4.56 -29.85
CA GLY A 167 1.11 4.53 -31.12
C GLY A 167 -0.22 5.29 -31.19
N THR A 168 -0.80 5.73 -30.06
CA THR A 168 -2.06 6.49 -30.11
C THR A 168 -1.78 7.98 -30.27
N SER A 169 -1.51 8.41 -31.51
CA SER A 169 -1.58 9.81 -31.92
C SER A 169 -3.02 10.19 -32.28
N VAL A 170 -3.94 10.11 -31.32
CA VAL A 170 -5.28 10.69 -31.45
C VAL A 170 -5.66 11.36 -30.12
N PRO A 171 -5.82 12.69 -30.07
CA PRO A 171 -6.49 13.36 -28.98
C PRO A 171 -7.99 13.33 -29.28
N GLU A 172 -8.76 12.45 -28.64
CA GLU A 172 -10.19 12.65 -28.30
C GLU A 172 -10.83 11.35 -27.76
N HIS A 173 -11.26 11.43 -26.50
CA HIS A 173 -12.39 10.73 -25.86
C HIS A 173 -12.39 9.29 -25.34
N THR A 174 -11.37 8.44 -25.53
CA THR A 174 -11.28 7.19 -24.75
C THR A 174 -9.82 6.76 -24.53
N ALA A 175 -9.13 7.35 -23.56
CA ALA A 175 -7.93 6.70 -23.03
C ALA A 175 -8.40 5.44 -22.31
N ASP A 176 -8.05 4.25 -22.82
CA ASP A 176 -8.41 2.99 -22.20
C ASP A 176 -7.91 2.99 -20.75
N VAL A 177 -8.86 3.05 -19.82
CA VAL A 177 -8.58 2.98 -18.40
C VAL A 177 -8.13 1.55 -18.13
N GLY A 178 -6.94 1.41 -17.56
CA GLY A 178 -6.42 0.13 -17.12
C GLY A 178 -6.46 0.03 -15.61
N SER A 179 -6.65 -1.19 -15.13
CA SER A 179 -6.40 -1.54 -13.73
C SER A 179 -5.32 -2.61 -13.61
N GLY A 180 -4.79 -2.77 -12.40
CA GLY A 180 -3.88 -3.87 -12.13
C GLY A 180 -3.57 -4.06 -10.65
N LEU A 181 -3.04 -5.24 -10.35
CA LEU A 181 -2.73 -5.66 -8.99
C LEU A 181 -1.21 -5.71 -8.75
N GLY A 182 -0.84 -5.71 -7.48
CA GLY A 182 0.53 -5.83 -7.04
C GLY A 182 0.63 -6.00 -5.54
N TYR A 183 1.83 -5.79 -5.03
CA TYR A 183 2.06 -5.68 -3.59
C TYR A 183 3.29 -4.81 -3.32
N VAL A 184 3.38 -4.29 -2.10
CA VAL A 184 4.52 -3.55 -1.59
C VAL A 184 4.94 -4.16 -0.25
N VAL A 185 6.23 -4.35 -0.04
CA VAL A 185 6.84 -4.81 1.21
C VAL A 185 7.86 -3.79 1.65
N PHE A 186 7.58 -3.10 2.75
CA PHE A 186 8.49 -2.13 3.33
C PHE A 186 9.62 -2.80 4.10
N THR A 187 10.81 -2.21 4.02
CA THR A 187 11.96 -2.63 4.81
C THR A 187 11.87 -1.97 6.19
N GLY A 188 11.39 -2.72 7.16
CA GLY A 188 11.17 -2.23 8.53
C GLY A 188 9.96 -1.31 8.67
N ASN A 189 9.69 -0.91 9.91
CA ASN A 189 8.46 -0.22 10.28
C ASN A 189 8.47 1.29 9.94
N ASP A 190 9.62 1.85 9.56
CA ASP A 190 9.74 3.26 9.19
C ASP A 190 9.44 3.55 7.71
N CYS A 191 9.17 2.49 6.93
CA CYS A 191 8.73 2.59 5.53
C CYS A 191 9.65 3.41 4.62
N HIS A 192 10.96 3.49 4.92
CA HIS A 192 11.91 4.26 4.12
C HIS A 192 12.22 3.63 2.77
N LYS A 193 12.11 2.31 2.66
CA LYS A 193 12.40 1.56 1.43
C LYS A 193 11.35 0.49 1.23
N PHE A 194 11.05 0.17 -0.01
CA PHE A 194 10.18 -0.97 -0.32
C PHE A 194 10.64 -1.75 -1.53
N LYS A 195 10.17 -3.00 -1.60
CA LYS A 195 10.16 -3.84 -2.80
C LYS A 195 8.73 -4.26 -3.09
N GLY A 196 8.38 -4.41 -4.35
CA GLY A 196 7.02 -4.77 -4.73
C GLY A 196 6.94 -5.30 -6.14
N THR A 197 5.72 -5.60 -6.57
CA THR A 197 5.42 -5.94 -7.95
C THR A 197 4.24 -5.13 -8.48
N LEU A 198 4.17 -5.01 -9.80
CA LEU A 198 3.09 -4.36 -10.52
C LEU A 198 2.69 -5.21 -11.73
N ASN A 199 1.39 -5.42 -11.88
CA ASN A 199 0.79 -6.03 -13.06
C ASN A 199 0.10 -4.95 -13.90
N CYS A 200 0.19 -5.05 -15.22
CA CYS A 200 -0.53 -4.18 -16.15
C CYS A 200 -0.76 -4.91 -17.48
N ALA A 201 -2.01 -5.25 -17.78
CA ALA A 201 -2.37 -5.98 -18.98
C ALA A 201 -2.01 -5.22 -20.27
N ALA A 202 -2.37 -3.92 -20.33
CA ALA A 202 -2.07 -3.04 -21.47
C ALA A 202 -0.57 -2.93 -21.78
N LEU A 203 0.28 -2.99 -20.76
CA LEU A 203 1.73 -2.94 -20.91
C LEU A 203 2.38 -4.33 -21.03
N GLN A 204 1.58 -5.40 -20.96
CA GLN A 204 2.02 -6.80 -20.89
C GLN A 204 2.96 -7.06 -19.71
N TRP A 205 2.71 -6.39 -18.59
CA TRP A 205 3.48 -6.54 -17.36
C TRP A 205 2.82 -7.57 -16.45
N LYS A 206 3.59 -8.60 -16.13
CA LYS A 206 3.24 -9.62 -15.14
C LYS A 206 4.35 -9.71 -14.10
N ASP A 207 3.98 -9.44 -12.85
CA ASP A 207 4.83 -9.44 -11.66
C ASP A 207 6.11 -8.60 -11.83
N VAL A 208 5.99 -7.45 -12.51
CA VAL A 208 7.14 -6.58 -12.76
C VAL A 208 7.63 -5.99 -11.46
N ALA A 209 8.90 -6.23 -11.14
CA ALA A 209 9.50 -5.75 -9.92
C ALA A 209 9.61 -4.23 -9.89
N ILE A 210 9.16 -3.65 -8.79
CA ILE A 210 9.35 -2.24 -8.44
C ILE A 210 10.09 -2.14 -7.11
N THR A 211 10.94 -1.13 -6.97
CA THR A 211 11.55 -0.78 -5.69
C THR A 211 11.39 0.70 -5.46
N GLY A 212 11.34 1.14 -4.21
CA GLY A 212 11.26 2.56 -3.93
C GLY A 212 11.99 2.99 -2.68
N HIS A 213 12.33 4.27 -2.66
CA HIS A 213 12.99 4.95 -1.55
C HIS A 213 12.21 6.22 -1.20
N LYS A 214 11.87 6.38 0.08
CA LYS A 214 11.18 7.57 0.56
C LYS A 214 12.09 8.79 0.42
N ILE A 215 11.64 9.79 -0.31
CA ILE A 215 12.31 11.08 -0.50
C ILE A 215 11.90 12.02 0.63
N THR A 216 10.60 12.05 0.95
CA THR A 216 10.05 12.99 1.92
C THR A 216 8.90 12.33 2.67
N SER A 217 8.93 12.36 3.99
CA SER A 217 7.79 12.00 4.84
C SER A 217 6.78 13.15 4.85
N ARG A 218 5.49 12.84 4.84
CA ARG A 218 4.41 13.83 4.94
C ARG A 218 3.39 13.37 5.97
N SER A 219 2.66 14.32 6.55
CA SER A 219 1.43 14.02 7.28
C SER A 219 0.32 13.62 6.29
N ALA A 220 -0.81 13.15 6.82
CA ALA A 220 -2.00 12.94 6.00
C ALA A 220 -2.37 14.25 5.27
N THR A 221 -2.81 14.13 4.02
CA THR A 221 -3.21 15.25 3.16
C THR A 221 -4.42 14.87 2.32
N ASP A 222 -5.37 15.79 2.18
CA ASP A 222 -6.63 15.58 1.45
C ASP A 222 -6.50 15.90 -0.04
N ILE A 223 -5.38 15.49 -0.66
CA ILE A 223 -5.18 15.65 -2.09
C ILE A 223 -6.22 14.78 -2.81
N PRO A 224 -7.04 15.35 -3.71
CA PRO A 224 -8.02 14.57 -4.44
C PRO A 224 -7.30 13.59 -5.36
N VAL A 225 -7.64 12.31 -5.23
CA VAL A 225 -7.17 11.24 -6.11
C VAL A 225 -8.40 10.65 -6.77
N VAL A 226 -8.49 10.80 -8.08
CA VAL A 226 -9.60 10.24 -8.87
C VAL A 226 -9.30 8.77 -9.13
N TRP A 227 -10.11 7.90 -8.54
CA TRP A 227 -10.16 6.48 -8.92
C TRP A 227 -11.04 6.35 -10.17
N ILE A 228 -10.54 5.65 -11.19
CA ILE A 228 -11.30 5.47 -12.43
C ILE A 228 -11.73 4.00 -12.49
N PRO A 229 -13.02 3.66 -12.41
CA PRO A 229 -13.43 2.26 -12.47
C PRO A 229 -13.07 1.66 -13.83
N ASP A 230 -12.58 0.41 -13.82
CA ASP A 230 -12.27 -0.33 -15.03
C ASP A 230 -13.57 -0.80 -15.68
N ARG A 231 -13.92 -0.20 -16.83
CA ARG A 231 -15.19 -0.46 -17.52
C ARG A 231 -15.22 -1.79 -18.29
N HIS A 232 -14.19 -2.63 -18.17
CA HIS A 232 -14.12 -3.93 -18.83
C HIS A 232 -14.69 -5.11 -18.03
N THR A 233 -15.36 -4.85 -16.91
CA THR A 233 -16.09 -5.86 -16.13
C THR A 233 -17.60 -5.67 -16.26
N ILE A 234 -18.14 -6.02 -17.45
CA ILE A 234 -19.55 -6.45 -17.63
C ILE A 234 -19.53 -7.70 -18.50
#